data_AF-A0A0Q4FZQ5-F1
#
_entry.id   AF-A0A0Q4FZQ5-F1
#
_cell.length_a   1.000
_cell.length_b   1.000
_cell.length_c   1.000
_cell.angle_alpha   90.00
_cell.angle_beta   90.00
_cell.angle_gamma   90.00
#
_symmetry.space_group_name_H-M   'P 1'
#
loop_
_entity.id
_entity.type
_entity.pdbx_description
1 polymer ?
#
loop_
_entity_poly.entity_id
_entity_poly.type
_entity_poly.pdbx_seq_one_letter_code
_entity_poly.pdbx_strand_id
1 'polypeptide(L)'
;MFDIAPTELMVVALVALVVIGPKDLPKAMRIVGLWVGKARGVARQFRSGFDTMVREAELAEMEKKWAEENARIMREHPTDAPGAVHPADAPSPPPPVHDPAPVPPADQPLAVSVPPEDDPAPVMVERPELREASGDHPPAADGKAPS
;
A
#
# COMPACT_ATOMS: atom_id res chain seq x y z
N MET A 1 -20.92 20.63 -13.20
CA MET A 1 -20.41 21.79 -13.97
C MET A 1 -19.09 21.49 -14.71
N PHE A 2 -18.87 20.25 -15.14
CA PHE A 2 -17.74 19.90 -16.02
C PHE A 2 -18.34 19.27 -17.28
N ASP A 3 -18.86 20.12 -18.15
CA ASP A 3 -19.38 19.70 -19.46
C ASP A 3 -18.24 19.78 -20.49
N ILE A 4 -17.12 19.09 -20.20
CA ILE A 4 -15.99 19.03 -21.13
C ILE A 4 -16.42 18.08 -22.24
N ALA A 5 -16.98 18.64 -23.31
CA ALA A 5 -17.32 17.85 -24.48
C ALA A 5 -16.03 17.28 -25.12
N PRO A 6 -16.09 16.10 -25.76
CA PRO A 6 -14.94 15.55 -26.48
C PRO A 6 -14.30 16.55 -27.45
N THR A 7 -15.10 17.42 -28.06
CA THR A 7 -14.66 18.50 -28.96
C THR A 7 -13.81 19.54 -28.24
N GLU A 8 -14.18 19.97 -27.04
CA GLU A 8 -13.40 20.94 -26.26
C GLU A 8 -12.05 20.37 -25.85
N LEU A 9 -12.03 19.10 -25.45
CA LEU A 9 -10.78 18.39 -25.16
C LEU A 9 -9.87 18.30 -26.40
N MET A 10 -10.46 18.13 -27.59
CA MET A 10 -9.72 18.13 -28.86
C MET A 10 -9.09 19.49 -29.16
N VAL A 11 -9.83 20.59 -28.92
CA VAL A 11 -9.33 21.96 -29.08
C VAL A 11 -8.17 22.22 -28.11
N VAL A 12 -8.31 21.84 -26.85
CA VAL A 12 -7.24 21.98 -25.85
C VAL A 12 -6.01 21.16 -26.25
N ALA A 13 -6.19 19.93 -26.73
CA ALA A 13 -5.09 19.10 -27.22
C ALA A 13 -4.35 19.75 -28.39
N LEU A 14 -5.08 20.36 -29.34
CA LEU A 14 -4.49 21.08 -30.46
C LEU A 14 -3.70 22.32 -30.00
N VAL A 15 -4.27 23.11 -29.08
CA VAL A 15 -3.56 24.26 -28.48
C VAL A 15 -2.31 23.81 -27.74
N ALA A 16 -2.38 22.73 -26.96
CA ALA A 16 -1.23 22.18 -26.25
C ALA A 16 -0.13 21.72 -27.23
N LEU A 17 -0.50 21.10 -28.36
CA LEU A 17 0.45 20.71 -29.41
C LEU A 17 1.14 21.92 -30.05
N VAL A 18 0.44 23.04 -30.24
CA VAL A 18 1.01 24.26 -30.82
C VAL A 18 1.91 24.99 -29.83
N VAL A 19 1.48 25.12 -28.57
CA VAL A 19 2.19 25.89 -27.54
C VAL A 19 3.41 25.15 -27.01
N ILE A 20 3.27 23.86 -26.70
CA ILE A 20 4.34 23.03 -26.16
C ILE A 20 5.17 22.42 -27.29
N GLY A 21 4.54 22.12 -28.43
CA GLY A 21 5.14 21.40 -29.53
C GLY A 21 4.85 19.88 -29.45
N PRO A 22 4.65 19.21 -30.61
CA PRO A 22 4.31 17.78 -30.65
C PRO A 22 5.44 16.87 -30.13
N LYS A 23 6.70 17.33 -30.13
CA LYS A 23 7.86 16.57 -29.67
C LYS A 23 8.06 16.67 -28.15
N ASP A 24 7.66 17.79 -27.56
CA ASP A 24 7.84 18.05 -26.13
C ASP A 24 6.63 17.61 -25.30
N LEU A 25 5.44 17.55 -25.89
CA LEU A 25 4.22 17.06 -25.22
C LEU A 25 4.38 15.63 -24.66
N PRO A 26 4.96 14.64 -25.36
CA PRO A 26 5.26 13.31 -24.79
C PRO A 26 6.18 13.36 -23.58
N LYS A 27 7.16 14.27 -23.58
CA LYS A 27 8.07 14.45 -22.45
C LYS A 27 7.36 15.10 -21.26
N ALA A 28 6.53 16.11 -21.50
CA ALA A 28 5.71 16.77 -20.48
C ALA A 28 4.71 15.80 -19.83
N MET A 29 4.00 14.99 -20.62
CA MET A 29 3.06 13.98 -20.12
C MET A 29 3.75 12.97 -19.19
N ARG A 30 4.98 12.56 -19.49
CA ARG A 30 5.77 11.67 -18.62
C ARG A 30 6.09 12.31 -17.27
N ILE A 31 6.45 13.60 -17.26
CA ILE A 31 6.77 14.34 -16.04
C ILE A 31 5.51 14.50 -15.17
N VAL A 32 4.41 14.97 -15.78
CA VAL A 32 3.13 15.12 -15.09
C VAL A 32 2.64 13.77 -14.58
N GLY A 33 2.70 12.73 -15.41
CA GLY A 33 2.32 11.37 -15.03
C GLY A 33 3.12 10.83 -13.85
N LEU A 34 4.43 11.06 -13.80
CA LEU A 34 5.28 10.68 -12.68
C LEU A 34 4.85 11.40 -11.39
N TRP A 35 4.60 12.71 -11.46
CA TRP A 35 4.14 13.51 -10.33
C TRP A 35 2.78 13.05 -9.81
N VAL A 36 1.81 12.87 -10.71
CA VAL A 36 0.47 12.37 -10.38
C VAL A 36 0.55 10.96 -9.79
N GLY A 37 1.40 10.09 -10.35
CA GLY A 37 1.62 8.73 -9.86
C GLY A 37 2.19 8.73 -8.43
N LYS A 38 3.19 9.58 -8.16
CA LYS A 38 3.77 9.74 -6.82
C LYS A 38 2.76 10.29 -5.83
N ALA A 39 2.00 11.32 -6.21
CA ALA A 39 0.92 11.86 -5.39
C ALA A 39 -0.16 10.81 -5.09
N ARG A 40 -0.55 9.99 -6.08
CA ARG A 40 -1.50 8.89 -5.88
C ARG A 40 -0.95 7.78 -4.99
N GLY A 41 0.34 7.48 -5.07
CA GLY A 41 1.03 6.58 -4.13
C GLY A 41 0.94 7.08 -2.69
N VAL A 42 1.30 8.35 -2.49
CA VAL A 42 1.21 9.02 -1.19
C VAL A 42 -0.23 9.08 -0.67
N ALA A 43 -1.20 9.42 -1.51
CA ALA A 43 -2.62 9.43 -1.16
C ALA A 43 -3.15 8.05 -0.76
N ARG A 44 -2.67 6.95 -1.36
CA ARG A 44 -3.03 5.59 -0.94
C ARG A 44 -2.53 5.28 0.47
N GLN A 45 -1.32 5.72 0.80
CA GLN A 45 -0.73 5.54 2.12
C GLN A 45 -1.41 6.42 3.19
N PHE A 46 -1.83 7.62 2.80
CA PHE A 46 -2.68 8.46 3.62
C PHE A 46 -4.08 7.86 3.79
N ARG A 47 -4.66 7.21 2.78
CA ARG A 47 -5.96 6.54 2.93
C ARG A 47 -5.87 5.45 4.01
N SER A 48 -4.84 4.61 3.97
CA SER A 48 -4.63 3.58 4.99
C SER A 48 -4.38 4.17 6.38
N GLY A 49 -3.56 5.22 6.50
CA GLY A 49 -3.29 5.87 7.79
C GLY A 49 -4.46 6.71 8.31
N PHE A 50 -5.24 7.31 7.41
CA PHE A 50 -6.42 8.09 7.73
C PHE A 50 -7.57 7.19 8.18
N ASP A 51 -7.77 6.03 7.56
CA ASP A 51 -8.76 5.06 8.05
C ASP A 51 -8.40 4.58 9.47
N THR A 52 -7.10 4.47 9.82
CA THR A 52 -6.65 4.21 11.21
C THR A 52 -6.90 5.40 12.15
N MET A 53 -6.54 6.62 11.74
CA MET A 53 -6.78 7.83 12.55
C MET A 53 -8.26 8.15 12.73
N VAL A 54 -9.08 7.93 11.71
CA VAL A 54 -10.55 8.08 11.80
C VAL A 54 -11.12 7.04 12.73
N ARG A 55 -10.65 5.78 12.66
CA ARG A 55 -11.03 4.76 13.63
C ARG A 55 -10.67 5.20 15.05
N GLU A 56 -9.48 5.76 15.27
CA GLU A 56 -9.06 6.30 16.58
C GLU A 56 -9.88 7.53 17.01
N ALA A 57 -10.23 8.44 16.08
CA ALA A 57 -11.05 9.61 16.36
C ALA A 57 -12.51 9.24 16.66
N GLU A 58 -13.07 8.27 15.93
CA GLU A 58 -14.37 7.67 16.22
C GLU A 58 -14.36 6.96 17.57
N LEU A 59 -13.28 6.25 17.92
CA LEU A 59 -13.11 5.63 19.24
C LEU A 59 -13.05 6.66 20.37
N ALA A 60 -12.33 7.77 20.17
CA ALA A 60 -12.26 8.86 21.16
C ALA A 60 -13.63 9.53 21.38
N GLU A 61 -14.42 9.73 20.32
CA GLU A 61 -15.78 10.25 20.45
C GLU A 61 -16.74 9.23 21.08
N MET A 62 -16.59 7.93 20.78
CA MET A 62 -17.39 6.88 21.41
C MET A 62 -17.07 6.71 22.89
N GLU A 63 -15.81 6.79 23.28
CA GLU A 63 -15.38 6.71 24.69
C GLU A 63 -15.93 7.88 25.50
N LYS A 64 -15.95 9.09 24.93
CA LYS A 64 -16.54 10.26 25.58
C LYS A 64 -18.05 10.09 25.78
N LYS A 65 -18.77 9.62 24.76
CA LYS A 65 -20.21 9.32 24.86
C LYS A 65 -20.50 8.22 25.88
N TRP A 66 -19.69 7.16 25.90
CA TRP A 66 -19.80 6.08 26.88
C TRP A 66 -19.53 6.56 28.31
N ALA A 67 -18.53 7.41 28.52
CA ALA A 67 -18.22 7.98 29.83
C ALA A 67 -19.34 8.90 30.34
N GLU A 68 -19.91 9.75 29.46
CA GLU A 68 -21.05 10.61 29.79
C GLU A 68 -22.31 9.77 30.11
N GLU A 69 -22.57 8.73 29.32
CA GLU A 69 -23.67 7.79 29.52
C GLU A 69 -23.51 7.00 30.84
N ASN A 70 -22.32 6.44 31.08
CA ASN A 70 -22.02 5.68 32.30
C ASN A 70 -22.07 6.58 33.55
N ALA A 71 -21.60 7.83 33.45
CA ALA A 71 -21.73 8.80 34.53
C ALA A 71 -23.19 9.20 34.78
N ARG A 72 -24.05 9.21 33.74
CA ARG A 72 -25.49 9.42 33.90
C ARG A 72 -26.14 8.22 34.58
N ILE A 73 -25.85 7.00 34.12
CA ILE A 73 -26.35 5.76 34.72
C ILE A 73 -25.94 5.65 36.19
N MET A 74 -24.69 5.97 36.56
CA MET A 74 -24.22 5.96 37.95
C MET A 74 -24.88 7.04 38.82
N ARG A 75 -25.35 8.14 38.21
CA ARG A 75 -26.07 9.22 38.90
C ARG A 75 -27.56 8.89 39.07
N GLU A 76 -28.15 8.20 38.10
CA GLU A 76 -29.55 7.76 38.08
C GLU A 76 -29.77 6.46 38.86
N HIS A 77 -28.74 5.60 38.91
CA HIS A 77 -28.69 4.36 39.66
C HIS A 77 -27.44 4.36 40.55
N PRO A 78 -27.49 4.99 41.73
CA PRO A 78 -26.46 4.78 42.73
C PRO A 78 -26.56 3.30 43.14
N THR A 79 -25.57 2.50 42.74
CA THR A 79 -25.49 1.09 43.13
C THR A 79 -25.46 1.01 44.66
N ASP A 80 -26.58 0.62 45.25
CA ASP A 80 -26.58 -0.05 46.54
C ASP A 80 -25.74 -1.33 46.38
N ALA A 81 -24.65 -1.38 47.15
CA ALA A 81 -23.74 -2.47 47.52
C ALA A 81 -23.90 -3.89 46.91
N PRO A 82 -22.78 -4.63 46.73
CA PRO A 82 -22.69 -5.87 45.95
C PRO A 82 -23.48 -7.02 46.57
N GLY A 83 -24.53 -7.47 45.89
CA GLY A 83 -25.39 -8.57 46.32
C GLY A 83 -25.57 -9.63 45.22
N ALA A 84 -24.84 -10.73 45.37
CA ALA A 84 -25.19 -12.09 44.93
C ALA A 84 -25.63 -12.31 43.46
N VAL A 85 -24.66 -12.58 42.58
CA VAL A 85 -24.93 -13.47 41.43
C VAL A 85 -24.91 -14.91 41.93
N HIS A 86 -26.08 -15.54 41.97
CA HIS A 86 -26.22 -16.97 42.27
C HIS A 86 -25.48 -17.79 41.19
N PRO A 87 -24.65 -18.79 41.56
CA PRO A 87 -23.89 -19.62 40.63
C PRO A 87 -24.76 -20.72 39.99
N ALA A 88 -25.98 -20.37 39.55
CA ALA A 88 -26.94 -21.31 38.98
C ALA A 88 -27.06 -21.24 37.44
N ASP A 89 -26.40 -20.29 36.79
CA ASP A 89 -26.54 -20.05 35.34
C ASP A 89 -25.28 -20.40 34.53
N ALA A 90 -24.53 -21.42 34.96
CA ALA A 90 -23.47 -22.00 34.14
C ALA A 90 -24.09 -22.95 33.09
N PRO A 91 -23.93 -22.70 31.77
CA PRO A 91 -24.42 -23.62 30.76
C PRO A 91 -23.63 -24.94 30.81
N SER A 92 -24.33 -26.08 30.87
CA SER A 92 -23.73 -27.41 30.80
C SER A 92 -22.94 -27.62 29.50
N PRO A 93 -21.82 -28.37 29.52
CA PRO A 93 -21.03 -28.60 28.31
C PRO A 93 -21.80 -29.44 27.28
N PRO A 94 -21.66 -29.15 25.97
CA PRO A 94 -22.31 -29.93 24.92
C PRO A 94 -21.68 -31.33 24.78
N PRO A 95 -22.45 -32.33 24.29
CA PRO A 95 -21.97 -33.71 24.14
C PRO A 95 -20.85 -33.81 23.08
N PRO A 96 -20.00 -34.85 23.15
CA PRO A 96 -18.90 -35.04 22.22
C PRO A 96 -19.43 -35.34 20.81
N VAL A 97 -19.08 -34.47 19.87
CA VAL A 97 -19.27 -34.68 18.43
C VAL A 97 -18.38 -35.83 17.96
N HIS A 98 -18.98 -36.83 17.30
CA HIS A 98 -18.25 -37.90 16.62
C HIS A 98 -17.56 -37.34 15.37
N ASP A 99 -16.26 -37.61 15.22
CA ASP A 99 -15.50 -37.31 14.01
C ASP A 99 -16.03 -38.13 12.82
N PRO A 100 -16.29 -37.54 11.64
CA PRO A 100 -16.48 -38.30 10.42
C PRO A 100 -15.14 -38.87 9.94
N ALA A 101 -15.16 -40.14 9.52
CA ALA A 101 -14.00 -40.87 9.02
C ALA A 101 -13.33 -40.19 7.79
N PRO A 102 -12.02 -40.41 7.55
CA PRO A 102 -11.29 -39.72 6.48
C PRO A 102 -11.74 -40.18 5.10
N VAL A 103 -12.06 -39.22 4.23
CA VAL A 103 -12.29 -39.46 2.79
C VAL A 103 -10.93 -39.42 2.08
N PRO A 104 -10.57 -40.42 1.24
CA PRO A 104 -9.31 -40.41 0.52
C PRO A 104 -9.26 -39.27 -0.52
N PRO A 105 -8.08 -38.62 -0.74
CA PRO A 105 -7.97 -37.51 -1.67
C PRO A 105 -8.09 -37.98 -3.12
N ALA A 106 -9.04 -37.38 -3.85
CA ALA A 106 -9.19 -37.53 -5.28
C ALA A 106 -8.34 -36.46 -6.00
N ASP A 107 -7.03 -36.67 -6.08
CA ASP A 107 -6.12 -35.88 -6.91
C ASP A 107 -5.48 -36.76 -7.98
N GLN A 108 -6.18 -36.89 -9.12
CA GLN A 108 -5.54 -37.21 -10.40
C GLN A 108 -5.86 -36.09 -11.39
N PRO A 109 -4.96 -35.12 -11.60
CA PRO A 109 -5.15 -34.16 -12.67
C PRO A 109 -4.96 -34.84 -14.03
N LEU A 110 -6.02 -34.74 -14.85
CA LEU A 110 -6.03 -35.11 -16.27
C LEU A 110 -4.91 -34.36 -16.99
N ALA A 111 -3.97 -35.09 -17.59
CA ALA A 111 -2.92 -34.52 -18.43
C ALA A 111 -3.54 -33.89 -19.69
N VAL A 112 -3.65 -32.56 -19.71
CA VAL A 112 -3.86 -31.78 -20.93
C VAL A 112 -2.48 -31.36 -21.41
N SER A 113 -1.99 -32.01 -22.46
CA SER A 113 -0.77 -31.64 -23.17
C SER A 113 -1.00 -30.34 -23.96
N VAL A 114 -0.37 -29.26 -23.52
CA VAL A 114 -0.23 -28.00 -24.27
C VAL A 114 1.13 -28.03 -24.99
N PRO A 115 1.22 -27.67 -26.30
CA PRO A 115 2.49 -27.62 -27.03
C PRO A 115 3.44 -26.54 -26.48
N PRO A 116 4.77 -26.66 -26.65
CA PRO A 116 5.70 -25.65 -26.15
C PRO A 116 5.60 -24.37 -26.98
N GLU A 117 5.10 -23.29 -26.36
CA GLU A 117 5.31 -21.93 -26.86
C GLU A 117 6.72 -21.46 -26.49
N ASP A 118 7.41 -20.90 -27.49
CA ASP A 118 8.75 -20.30 -27.41
C ASP A 118 8.82 -19.24 -26.29
N ASP A 119 9.61 -19.54 -25.27
CA ASP A 119 9.93 -18.62 -24.17
C ASP A 119 11.22 -17.84 -24.56
N PRO A 120 11.17 -16.53 -24.87
CA PRO A 120 12.40 -15.77 -25.04
C PRO A 120 13.04 -15.60 -23.67
N ALA A 121 14.09 -16.40 -23.42
CA ALA A 121 14.89 -16.36 -22.21
C ALA A 121 15.20 -14.91 -21.78
N PRO A 122 15.09 -14.57 -20.48
CA PRO A 122 15.41 -13.24 -19.99
C PRO A 122 16.88 -12.91 -20.28
N VAL A 123 17.11 -11.82 -21.02
CA VAL A 123 18.46 -11.30 -21.28
C VAL A 123 19.06 -10.82 -19.96
N MET A 124 19.97 -11.62 -19.41
CA MET A 124 20.82 -11.24 -18.29
C MET A 124 21.71 -10.08 -18.74
N VAL A 125 21.47 -8.88 -18.24
CA VAL A 125 22.38 -7.75 -18.46
C VAL A 125 23.63 -8.00 -17.62
N GLU A 126 24.78 -8.23 -18.27
CA GLU A 126 26.07 -8.33 -17.60
C GLU A 126 26.32 -7.09 -16.74
N ARG A 127 26.72 -7.32 -15.50
CA ARG A 127 27.10 -6.30 -14.52
C ARG A 127 28.22 -5.44 -15.13
N PRO A 128 28.14 -4.11 -15.11
CA PRO A 128 29.22 -3.28 -15.66
C PRO A 128 30.47 -3.48 -14.80
N GLU A 129 31.55 -3.97 -15.41
CA GLU A 129 32.86 -4.01 -14.78
C GLU A 129 33.38 -2.58 -14.61
N LEU A 130 33.50 -2.14 -13.36
CA LEU A 130 34.12 -0.88 -13.01
C LEU A 130 35.64 -1.04 -13.20
N ARG A 131 36.17 -0.61 -14.35
CA ARG A 131 37.62 -0.54 -14.56
C ARG A 131 38.19 0.54 -13.63
N GLU A 132 38.90 0.13 -12.59
CA GLU A 132 39.68 1.06 -11.77
C GLU A 132 40.64 1.81 -12.68
N ALA A 133 40.54 3.14 -12.66
CA ALA A 133 41.52 4.00 -13.29
C ALA A 133 42.85 3.78 -12.56
N SER A 134 43.75 3.01 -13.18
CA SER A 134 45.15 2.93 -12.75
C SER A 134 45.69 4.36 -12.74
N GLY A 135 45.88 4.88 -11.54
CA GLY A 135 46.47 6.20 -11.31
C GLY A 135 47.87 6.22 -11.90
N ASP A 136 48.02 6.87 -13.05
CA ASP A 136 49.33 7.31 -13.50
C ASP A 136 49.63 8.60 -12.73
N HIS A 137 50.60 8.48 -11.85
CA HIS A 137 51.11 9.53 -11.00
C HIS A 137 51.67 10.67 -11.87
N PRO A 138 51.40 11.96 -11.55
CA PRO A 138 52.25 13.03 -12.06
C PRO A 138 53.66 12.87 -11.46
N PRO A 139 54.74 13.09 -12.22
CA PRO A 139 56.09 12.98 -11.68
C PRO A 139 56.29 13.98 -10.54
N ALA A 140 56.73 13.44 -9.40
CA ALA A 140 57.04 14.20 -8.20
C ALA A 140 58.06 15.30 -8.51
N ALA A 141 57.76 16.51 -8.05
CA ALA A 141 58.68 17.64 -8.06
C ALA A 141 59.85 17.35 -7.11
N ASP A 142 61.06 17.26 -7.66
CA ASP A 142 62.29 17.17 -6.89
C ASP A 142 62.46 18.43 -6.02
N GLY A 143 62.40 18.22 -4.71
CA GLY A 143 62.70 19.21 -3.70
C GLY A 143 64.19 19.55 -3.73
N LYS A 144 64.51 20.76 -4.23
CA LYS A 144 65.77 21.41 -3.94
C LYS A 144 65.70 22.05 -2.55
N ALA A 145 66.32 21.41 -1.56
CA ALA A 145 66.60 22.02 -0.27
C ALA A 145 67.89 22.86 -0.33
N PRO A 146 68.02 23.91 0.50
CA PRO A 146 69.09 24.90 0.42
C PRO A 146 70.38 24.45 1.12
N SER A 147 71.52 24.86 0.58
CA SER A 147 72.81 25.04 1.28
C SER A 147 73.61 26.11 0.56
#